data_AF-A0A4Y2RRP0-F1
#
_entry.id   AF-A0A4Y2RRP0-F1
#
_cell.length_a   1.000
_cell.length_b   1.000
_cell.length_c   1.000
_cell.angle_alpha   90.00
_cell.angle_beta   90.00
_cell.angle_gamma   90.00
#
_symmetry.space_group_name_H-M   'P 1'
#
loop_
_entity.id
_entity.type
_entity.pdbx_description
1 polymer ?
#
loop_
_entity_poly.entity_id
_entity_poly.type
_entity_poly.pdbx_seq_one_letter_code
_entity_poly.pdbx_strand_id
1 'polypeptide(L)'
;FESSDIIASMIAKFLISGIFMITDQQGSELFPTVFRTFGIGTGKTIATAATLFIPYITMLSQYGQALPFLLIGFTCFVTGVLGTFLPETLNENLPQTVTDAEEFGMDQKYFSWIK
;
A
#
# COMPACT_ATOMS: atom_id res chain seq x y z
N PHE A 1 18.90 24.35 9.22
CA PHE A 1 17.93 23.43 8.58
C PHE A 1 18.73 22.40 7.79
N GLU A 2 19.49 21.51 8.46
CA GLU A 2 20.63 20.87 7.74
C GLU A 2 20.91 19.40 8.04
N SER A 3 20.35 18.78 9.08
CA SER A 3 20.59 17.32 9.30
C SER A 3 19.38 16.57 9.83
N SER A 4 18.62 17.16 10.76
CA SER A 4 17.39 16.56 11.29
C SER A 4 16.37 16.25 10.18
N ASP A 5 16.18 17.19 9.25
CA ASP A 5 15.15 17.07 8.21
C ASP A 5 15.57 16.05 7.14
N ILE A 6 16.88 15.95 6.88
CA ILE A 6 17.45 14.95 5.98
C ILE A 6 17.26 13.55 6.57
N ILE A 7 17.59 13.36 7.85
CA ILE A 7 17.40 12.08 8.55
C ILE A 7 15.92 11.69 8.55
N ALA A 8 15.02 12.61 8.87
CA ALA A 8 13.58 12.36 8.82
C ALA A 8 13.11 11.95 7.41
N SER A 9 13.59 12.64 6.36
CA SER A 9 13.26 12.30 4.98
C SER A 9 13.82 10.94 4.52
N MET A 10 14.99 10.54 5.03
CA MET A 10 15.62 9.26 4.73
C MET A 10 14.85 8.10 5.35
N ILE A 11 14.43 8.24 6.62
CA ILE A 11 13.58 7.27 7.30
C ILE A 11 12.25 7.12 6.57
N ALA A 12 11.61 8.24 6.23
CA ALA A 12 10.34 8.22 5.50
C ALA A 12 10.48 7.50 4.14
N LYS A 13 11.53 7.81 3.37
CA LYS A 13 11.80 7.14 2.09
C LYS A 13 12.06 5.64 2.25
N PHE A 14 12.81 5.26 3.28
CA PHE A 14 13.07 3.85 3.58
C PHE A 14 11.77 3.08 3.86
N LEU A 15 10.90 3.65 4.71
CA LEU A 15 9.60 3.04 5.04
C LEU A 15 8.70 2.92 3.81
N ILE A 16 8.58 3.98 3.01
CA ILE A 16 7.78 3.96 1.77
C ILE A 16 8.31 2.90 0.80
N SER A 17 9.63 2.78 0.66
CA SER A 17 10.25 1.75 -0.19
C SER A 17 9.95 0.34 0.32
N GLY A 18 9.98 0.12 1.64
CA GLY A 18 9.63 -1.17 2.23
C GLY A 18 8.16 -1.53 1.97
N ILE A 19 7.24 -0.59 2.18
CA ILE A 19 5.81 -0.78 1.91
C ILE A 19 5.56 -1.12 0.44
N PHE A 20 6.26 -0.44 -0.48
CA PHE A 20 6.15 -0.71 -1.91
C PHE A 20 6.56 -2.15 -2.26
N MET A 21 7.68 -2.63 -1.70
CA MET A 21 8.12 -4.01 -1.88
C MET A 21 7.12 -5.02 -1.32
N ILE A 22 6.63 -4.79 -0.10
CA ILE A 22 5.64 -5.67 0.53
C ILE A 22 4.36 -5.72 -0.29
N THR A 23 3.85 -4.57 -0.74
CA THR A 23 2.61 -4.49 -1.50
C THR A 23 2.72 -5.23 -2.84
N ASP A 24 3.85 -5.10 -3.53
CA ASP A 24 4.08 -5.82 -4.79
C ASP A 24 4.23 -7.33 -4.56
N GLN A 25 4.88 -7.73 -3.45
CA GLN A 25 4.98 -9.13 -3.05
C GLN A 25 3.60 -9.71 -2.75
N GLN A 26 2.82 -9.08 -1.86
CA GLN A 26 1.45 -9.48 -1.51
C GLN A 26 0.55 -9.53 -2.75
N GLY A 27 0.66 -8.53 -3.64
CA GLY A 27 -0.06 -8.55 -4.91
C GLY A 27 0.30 -9.77 -5.76
N SER A 28 1.57 -10.14 -5.83
CA SER A 28 1.99 -11.34 -6.56
C SER A 28 1.46 -12.64 -5.93
N GLU A 29 1.24 -12.66 -4.62
CA GLU A 29 0.79 -13.84 -3.89
C GLU A 29 -0.74 -14.00 -3.90
N LEU A 30 -1.47 -12.89 -3.82
CA LEU A 30 -2.93 -12.84 -3.82
C LEU A 30 -3.53 -13.07 -5.22
N PHE A 31 -2.90 -12.54 -6.27
CA PHE A 31 -3.44 -12.66 -7.61
C PHE A 31 -3.04 -13.98 -8.29
N PRO A 32 -4.00 -14.76 -8.83
CA PRO A 32 -3.69 -15.98 -9.57
C PRO A 32 -2.93 -15.65 -10.86
N THR A 33 -2.10 -16.59 -11.34
CA THR A 33 -1.15 -16.37 -12.45
C THR A 33 -1.77 -15.77 -13.72
N VAL A 34 -3.04 -16.07 -14.01
CA VAL A 34 -3.77 -15.55 -15.18
C VAL A 34 -4.09 -14.05 -15.05
N PHE A 35 -4.36 -13.57 -13.84
CA PHE A 35 -4.78 -12.19 -13.58
C PHE A 35 -3.70 -11.32 -12.93
N ARG A 36 -2.60 -11.92 -12.44
CA ARG A 36 -1.52 -11.21 -11.72
C ARG A 36 -1.01 -9.97 -12.45
N THR A 37 -0.63 -10.10 -13.72
CA THR A 37 -0.11 -8.98 -14.52
C THR A 37 -1.15 -7.89 -14.72
N PHE A 38 -2.42 -8.27 -14.90
CA PHE A 38 -3.52 -7.33 -15.06
C PHE A 38 -3.86 -6.60 -13.75
N GLY A 39 -3.95 -7.32 -12.63
CA GLY A 39 -4.22 -6.75 -11.31
C GLY A 39 -3.12 -5.79 -10.85
N ILE A 40 -1.85 -6.21 -10.95
CA ILE A 40 -0.72 -5.34 -10.60
C ILE A 40 -0.63 -4.14 -11.55
N GLY A 41 -0.80 -4.37 -12.87
CA GLY A 41 -0.76 -3.31 -13.86
C GLY A 41 -1.83 -2.24 -13.64
N THR A 42 -3.07 -2.64 -13.38
CA THR A 42 -4.17 -1.72 -13.07
C THR A 42 -3.97 -0.97 -11.76
N GLY A 43 -3.44 -1.63 -10.73
CA GLY A 43 -3.06 -0.95 -9.48
C GLY A 43 -2.02 0.15 -9.70
N LYS A 44 -0.97 -0.12 -10.49
CA LYS A 44 0.08 0.85 -10.81
C LYS A 44 -0.45 2.02 -11.66
N THR A 45 -1.38 1.79 -12.59
CA THR A 45 -1.97 2.88 -13.39
C THR A 45 -2.83 3.80 -12.54
N ILE A 46 -3.62 3.25 -11.62
CA ILE A 46 -4.40 4.05 -10.65
C ILE A 46 -3.47 4.87 -9.75
N ALA A 47 -2.40 4.26 -9.22
CA ALA A 47 -1.41 4.97 -8.42
C ALA A 47 -0.74 6.12 -9.21
N THR A 48 -0.46 5.90 -10.50
CA THR A 48 0.09 6.94 -11.38
C THR A 48 -0.93 8.05 -11.65
N ALA A 49 -2.21 7.72 -11.82
CA ALA A 49 -3.27 8.71 -11.96
C ALA A 49 -3.43 9.55 -10.68
N ALA A 50 -3.26 8.95 -9.49
CA ALA A 50 -3.26 9.69 -8.22
C ALA A 50 -2.15 10.76 -8.16
N THR A 51 -0.98 10.48 -8.75
CA THR A 51 0.13 11.45 -8.85
C THR A 51 -0.26 12.72 -9.61
N LEU A 52 -1.20 12.64 -10.56
CA LEU A 52 -1.71 13.81 -11.29
C LEU A 52 -2.47 14.79 -10.38
N PHE A 53 -3.01 14.31 -9.26
CA PHE A 53 -3.74 15.13 -8.30
C PHE A 53 -2.84 15.79 -7.25
N ILE A 54 -1.60 15.31 -7.06
CA ILE A 54 -0.62 15.88 -6.13
C ILE A 54 -0.41 17.39 -6.31
N PRO A 55 -0.20 17.95 -7.51
CA PRO A 55 -0.02 19.40 -7.66
C PRO A 55 -1.20 20.19 -7.11
N TYR A 56 -2.45 19.72 -7.28
CA TYR A 56 -3.63 20.36 -6.71
C TYR A 56 -3.62 20.37 -5.18
N ILE A 57 -3.18 19.27 -4.56
CA ILE A 57 -2.99 19.19 -3.10
C ILE A 57 -1.90 20.16 -2.65
N THR A 58 -0.80 20.29 -3.38
CA THR A 58 0.26 21.25 -3.04
C THR A 58 -0.17 22.70 -3.23
N MET A 59 -1.04 23.01 -4.21
CA MET A 59 -1.59 24.36 -4.37
C MET A 59 -2.48 24.76 -3.18
N LEU A 60 -3.13 23.81 -2.53
CA LEU A 60 -3.88 24.07 -1.30
C LEU A 60 -3.00 24.58 -0.14
N SER A 61 -1.68 24.34 -0.22
CA SER A 61 -0.70 24.90 0.74
C SER A 61 -0.72 26.43 0.80
N GLN A 62 -1.25 27.11 -0.22
CA GLN A 62 -1.39 28.57 -0.24
C GLN A 62 -2.34 29.09 0.84
N TYR A 63 -3.33 28.29 1.25
CA TYR A 63 -4.28 28.64 2.31
C TYR A 63 -3.80 28.22 3.70
N GLY A 64 -2.76 27.38 3.77
CA GLY A 64 -2.14 26.95 5.03
C GLY A 64 -1.15 25.82 4.80
N GLN A 65 0.06 25.98 5.34
CA GLN A 65 1.15 25.01 5.15
C GLN A 65 0.83 23.63 5.76
N ALA A 66 -0.02 23.56 6.78
CA ALA A 66 -0.39 22.31 7.46
C ALA A 66 -1.42 21.44 6.71
N LEU A 67 -2.25 22.05 5.86
CA LEU A 67 -3.32 21.36 5.10
C LEU A 67 -2.83 20.21 4.22
N PRO A 68 -1.82 20.39 3.33
CA PRO A 68 -1.35 19.29 2.48
C PRO A 68 -0.75 18.15 3.30
N PHE A 69 -0.02 18.45 4.39
CA PHE A 69 0.55 17.42 5.26
C PHE A 69 -0.54 16.60 5.96
N LEU A 70 -1.61 17.24 6.44
CA LEU A 70 -2.72 16.56 7.09
C LEU A 70 -3.46 15.64 6.11
N LEU A 71 -3.72 16.12 4.88
CA LEU A 71 -4.37 15.31 3.84
C LEU A 71 -3.54 14.07 3.47
N ILE A 72 -2.25 14.25 3.18
CA ILE A 72 -1.36 13.13 2.84
C ILE A 72 -1.24 12.17 4.02
N GLY A 73 -1.02 12.69 5.24
CA GLY A 73 -0.95 11.87 6.45
C GLY A 73 -2.23 11.08 6.71
N PHE A 74 -3.40 11.69 6.51
CA PHE A 74 -4.69 11.02 6.63
C PHE A 74 -4.84 9.90 5.59
N THR A 75 -4.49 10.14 4.33
CA THR A 75 -4.53 9.09 3.30
C THR A 75 -3.58 7.93 3.59
N CYS A 76 -2.39 8.22 4.15
CA CYS A 76 -1.47 7.18 4.61
C CYS A 76 -2.05 6.37 5.77
N PHE A 77 -2.70 7.03 6.72
CA PHE A 77 -3.34 6.36 7.86
C PHE A 77 -4.47 5.45 7.40
N VAL A 78 -5.36 5.94 6.54
CA VAL A 78 -6.45 5.14 5.96
C VAL A 78 -5.90 3.95 5.18
N THR A 79 -4.86 4.17 4.36
CA THR A 79 -4.20 3.07 3.63
C THR A 79 -3.59 2.04 4.58
N GLY A 80 -2.94 2.47 5.66
CA GLY A 80 -2.38 1.56 6.66
C GLY A 80 -3.45 0.72 7.35
N VAL A 81 -4.58 1.33 7.71
CA VAL A 81 -5.73 0.61 8.30
C VAL A 81 -6.36 -0.34 7.30
N LEU A 82 -6.52 0.05 6.03
CA LEU A 82 -7.01 -0.86 4.99
C LEU A 82 -6.04 -2.01 4.72
N GLY A 83 -4.74 -1.75 4.81
CA GLY A 83 -3.70 -2.76 4.67
C GLY A 83 -3.75 -3.85 5.74
N THR A 84 -4.26 -3.58 6.95
CA THR A 84 -4.43 -4.62 7.97
C THR A 84 -5.64 -5.52 7.74
N PHE A 85 -6.55 -5.16 6.82
CA PHE A 85 -7.64 -6.04 6.39
C PHE A 85 -7.19 -7.05 5.34
N LEU A 86 -5.99 -6.91 4.76
CA LEU A 86 -5.48 -7.92 3.84
C LEU A 86 -5.21 -9.22 4.62
N PRO A 87 -5.69 -10.38 4.14
CA PRO A 87 -5.39 -11.66 4.74
C PRO A 87 -3.88 -11.91 4.69
N GLU A 88 -3.34 -12.51 5.74
CA GLU A 88 -1.91 -12.75 5.84
C GLU A 88 -1.53 -13.90 4.91
N THR A 89 -0.57 -13.65 4.02
CA THR A 89 -0.10 -14.66 3.04
C THR A 89 1.02 -15.55 3.59
N LEU A 90 1.55 -15.24 4.77
CA LEU A 90 2.70 -15.92 5.36
C LEU A 90 2.32 -17.34 5.82
N ASN A 91 2.98 -18.36 5.26
CA ASN A 91 2.76 -19.80 5.52
C ASN A 91 1.44 -20.39 5.04
N GLU A 92 0.72 -19.71 4.15
CA GLU A 92 -0.51 -20.22 3.54
C GLU A 92 -0.27 -20.75 2.12
N ASN A 93 -1.05 -21.74 1.70
CA ASN A 93 -0.91 -22.31 0.36
C ASN A 93 -1.36 -21.28 -0.68
N LEU A 94 -0.42 -20.79 -1.49
CA LEU A 94 -0.72 -19.77 -2.48
C LEU A 94 -1.71 -20.30 -3.52
N PRO A 95 -2.78 -19.54 -3.83
CA PRO A 95 -3.79 -19.98 -4.78
C PRO A 95 -3.19 -20.08 -6.18
N GLN A 96 -3.14 -21.30 -6.72
CA GLN A 96 -2.66 -21.57 -8.08
C GLN A 96 -3.78 -21.41 -9.11
N THR A 97 -5.03 -21.66 -8.71
CA THR A 97 -6.22 -21.57 -9.56
C THR A 97 -7.19 -20.49 -9.08
N VAL A 98 -8.12 -20.07 -9.96
CA VAL A 98 -9.12 -19.04 -9.64
C VAL A 98 -10.05 -19.52 -8.52
N THR A 99 -10.39 -20.80 -8.48
CA THR A 99 -11.20 -21.40 -7.42
C THR A 99 -10.49 -21.35 -6.06
N ASP A 100 -9.18 -21.62 -6.02
CA ASP A 100 -8.40 -21.49 -4.78
C ASP A 100 -8.32 -20.04 -4.29
N ALA A 101 -8.31 -19.06 -5.23
CA ALA A 101 -8.29 -17.64 -4.89
C ALA A 101 -9.62 -17.14 -4.30
N GLU A 102 -10.75 -17.78 -4.62
CA GLU A 102 -12.07 -17.44 -4.06
C GLU A 102 -12.22 -17.94 -2.61
N GLU A 103 -11.57 -19.04 -2.26
CA GLU A 103 -11.55 -19.59 -0.90
C GLU A 103 -10.44 -18.96 -0.02
N PHE A 104 -9.47 -18.28 -0.63
CA PHE A 104 -8.34 -17.66 0.05
C PHE A 104 -8.80 -16.51 0.97
N GLY A 105 -8.58 -16.66 2.28
CA GLY A 105 -8.90 -15.65 3.29
C GLY A 105 -10.22 -15.88 4.05
N MET A 106 -11.03 -16.88 3.68
CA MET A 106 -12.32 -17.17 4.34
C MET A 106 -12.17 -17.72 5.77
N ASP A 107 -11.10 -18.46 6.06
CA ASP A 107 -10.84 -19.07 7.38
C ASP A 107 -9.70 -18.39 8.17
N GLN A 108 -9.19 -17.26 7.70
CA GLN A 108 -8.06 -16.60 8.33
C GLN A 108 -8.49 -15.71 9.50
N LYS A 109 -7.84 -15.91 10.66
CA LYS A 109 -8.00 -15.02 11.81
C LYS A 109 -7.26 -13.71 11.56
N TYR A 110 -7.87 -12.59 11.97
CA TYR A 110 -7.33 -11.22 11.82
C TYR A 110 -5.91 -11.01 12.41
N PHE A 111 -5.45 -11.88 13.33
CA PHE A 111 -4.13 -11.82 13.95
C PHE A 111 -3.37 -13.16 13.78
N SER A 112 -3.23 -13.68 12.56
CA SER A 112 -2.54 -14.97 12.34
C SER A 112 -1.01 -14.91 12.55
N TRP A 113 -0.39 -13.73 12.44
CA TRP A 113 1.03 -13.46 12.76
C TRP A 113 1.42 -13.78 14.22
N ILE A 114 0.49 -13.73 15.18
CA ILE A 114 0.75 -14.08 16.58
C ILE A 114 0.49 -15.57 16.76
N LYS A 115 1.51 -16.39 16.48
CA LYS A 115 1.51 -17.84 16.72
C LYS A 115 2.60 -18.23 17.71
#